data_AF-A0A9D8X0U3-F1
#
_entry.id   AF-A0A9D8X0U3-F1
#
_cell.length_a   1.000
_cell.length_b   1.000
_cell.length_c   1.000
_cell.angle_alpha   90.00
_cell.angle_beta   90.00
_cell.angle_gamma   90.00
#
_symmetry.space_group_name_H-M   'P 1'
#
loop_
_entity.id
_entity.type
_entity.pdbx_description
1 polymer ?
#
loop_
_entity_poly.entity_id
_entity_poly.type
_entity_poly.pdbx_seq_one_letter_code
_entity_poly.pdbx_strand_id
1 'polypeptide(L)'
;TVGGGINTLEDFDRVLKCGADKVSVNSGAIRNPALVGEAAKRYGDQCVVISADIKRVNGEFRVFAKGGREDTGMEALSWIKHCVDSGAGEVVVNSIDTDGVKGGFDIELLQRVRELVRVPVIASGGAGTVGHFVDLFSQIPEIDAGLAASVFHFGEIEIRDLKEELRRHNIPVRL
;
A
#
# COMPACT_ATOMS: atom_id res chain seq x y z
N THR A 1 -7.34 9.90 0.47
CA THR A 1 -7.25 8.79 1.46
C THR A 1 -6.79 9.33 2.79
N VAL A 2 -7.40 8.88 3.90
CA VAL A 2 -6.96 9.17 5.27
C VAL A 2 -6.64 7.86 5.98
N GLY A 3 -5.55 7.80 6.73
CA GLY A 3 -5.17 6.63 7.51
C GLY A 3 -4.52 7.03 8.83
N GLY A 4 -4.25 6.03 9.68
CA GLY A 4 -3.68 6.23 11.01
C GLY A 4 -4.76 6.41 12.08
N GLY A 5 -4.69 5.59 13.14
CA GLY A 5 -5.64 5.65 14.26
C GLY A 5 -7.05 5.12 13.96
N ILE A 6 -7.26 4.42 12.84
CA ILE A 6 -8.54 3.79 12.49
C ILE A 6 -8.66 2.44 13.20
N ASN A 7 -9.62 2.32 14.12
CA ASN A 7 -9.77 1.14 14.98
C ASN A 7 -11.18 0.55 14.99
N THR A 8 -12.20 1.33 14.63
CA THR A 8 -13.61 0.93 14.63
C THR A 8 -14.37 1.48 13.42
N LEU A 9 -15.62 1.04 13.24
CA LEU A 9 -16.51 1.59 12.20
C LEU A 9 -16.83 3.07 12.41
N GLU A 10 -16.84 3.54 13.65
CA GLU A 10 -17.05 4.95 13.99
C GLU A 10 -15.87 5.80 13.55
N ASP A 11 -14.64 5.27 13.59
CA ASP A 11 -13.48 5.96 13.03
C ASP A 11 -13.61 6.10 11.50
N PHE A 12 -14.06 5.04 10.80
CA PHE A 12 -14.39 5.13 9.38
C PHE A 12 -15.45 6.20 9.11
N ASP A 13 -16.57 6.15 9.83
CA ASP A 13 -17.68 7.10 9.69
C ASP A 13 -17.20 8.55 9.85
N ARG A 14 -16.39 8.79 10.88
CA ARG A 14 -15.83 10.11 11.20
C ARG A 14 -14.98 10.66 10.05
N VAL A 15 -13.99 9.89 9.57
CA VAL A 15 -13.07 10.41 8.54
C VAL A 15 -13.75 10.58 7.19
N LEU A 16 -14.67 9.68 6.83
CA LEU A 16 -15.45 9.78 5.59
C LEU A 16 -16.37 11.02 5.62
N LYS A 17 -17.05 11.29 6.75
CA LYS A 17 -17.87 12.51 6.91
C LYS A 17 -17.06 13.80 6.90
N CYS A 18 -15.77 13.75 7.23
CA CYS A 18 -14.85 14.87 7.10
C CYS A 18 -14.31 15.07 5.67
N GLY A 19 -14.77 14.29 4.69
CA GLY A 19 -14.43 14.45 3.28
C GLY A 19 -13.32 13.51 2.78
N ALA A 20 -12.92 12.49 3.54
CA ALA A 20 -12.04 11.46 3.01
C ALA A 20 -12.79 10.59 1.99
N ASP A 21 -12.20 10.36 0.82
CA ASP A 21 -12.79 9.45 -0.19
C ASP A 21 -12.57 7.97 0.13
N LYS A 22 -11.46 7.67 0.81
CA LYS A 22 -11.02 6.32 1.19
C LYS A 22 -10.38 6.33 2.58
N VAL A 23 -10.50 5.22 3.30
CA VAL A 23 -9.95 5.03 4.64
C VAL A 23 -8.92 3.90 4.62
N SER A 24 -7.71 4.21 5.07
CA SER A 24 -6.62 3.26 5.20
C SER A 24 -6.51 2.73 6.63
N VAL A 25 -6.53 1.40 6.77
CA VAL A 25 -6.47 0.70 8.05
C VAL A 25 -5.35 -0.35 8.04
N ASN A 26 -4.60 -0.41 9.15
CA ASN A 26 -3.60 -1.44 9.43
C ASN A 26 -3.90 -2.12 10.78
N SER A 27 -3.34 -1.59 11.88
CA SER A 27 -3.46 -2.15 13.24
C SER A 27 -4.91 -2.42 13.69
N GLY A 28 -5.86 -1.59 13.27
CA GLY A 28 -7.29 -1.81 13.56
C GLY A 28 -7.83 -3.09 12.94
N ALA A 29 -7.48 -3.35 11.68
CA ALA A 29 -7.87 -4.55 10.95
C ALA A 29 -7.12 -5.78 11.46
N ILE A 30 -5.82 -5.67 11.79
CA ILE A 30 -5.07 -6.77 12.42
C ILE A 30 -5.73 -7.21 13.74
N ARG A 31 -6.09 -6.24 14.59
CA ARG A 31 -6.71 -6.53 15.90
C ARG A 31 -8.14 -7.05 15.77
N ASN A 32 -8.89 -6.56 14.79
CA ASN A 32 -10.26 -7.02 14.50
C ASN A 32 -10.46 -7.17 12.99
N PRO A 33 -10.17 -8.37 12.41
CA PRO A 33 -10.31 -8.59 10.98
C PRO A 33 -11.72 -8.36 10.42
N ALA A 34 -12.76 -8.55 11.24
CA ALA A 34 -14.15 -8.32 10.84
C ALA A 34 -14.41 -6.85 10.44
N LEU A 35 -13.61 -5.90 10.94
CA LEU A 35 -13.73 -4.48 10.60
C LEU A 35 -13.68 -4.23 9.09
N VAL A 36 -12.89 -5.01 8.35
CA VAL A 36 -12.76 -4.87 6.89
C VAL A 36 -14.11 -5.12 6.22
N GLY A 37 -14.73 -6.27 6.50
CA GLY A 37 -16.03 -6.63 5.92
C GLY A 37 -17.19 -5.78 6.43
N GLU A 38 -17.15 -5.39 7.69
CA GLU A 38 -18.12 -4.46 8.25
C GLU A 38 -18.06 -3.08 7.56
N ALA A 39 -16.86 -2.56 7.33
CA ALA A 39 -16.67 -1.28 6.65
C ALA A 39 -17.04 -1.36 5.17
N ALA A 40 -16.60 -2.42 4.49
CA ALA A 40 -16.92 -2.67 3.09
C ALA A 40 -18.44 -2.76 2.87
N LYS A 41 -19.15 -3.52 3.73
CA LYS A 41 -20.61 -3.64 3.66
C LYS A 41 -21.34 -2.30 3.84
N ARG A 42 -20.78 -1.38 4.65
CA ARG A 42 -21.43 -0.10 4.97
C ARG A 42 -21.10 1.01 3.98
N TYR A 43 -19.86 1.07 3.49
CA TYR A 43 -19.35 2.19 2.69
C TYR A 43 -18.97 1.80 1.26
N GLY A 44 -18.95 0.50 0.95
CA GLY A 44 -18.47 -0.07 -0.30
C GLY A 44 -16.97 -0.37 -0.27
N ASP A 45 -16.58 -1.43 -0.97
CA ASP A 45 -15.22 -1.97 -0.98
C ASP A 45 -14.18 -0.90 -1.36
N GLN A 46 -14.52 -0.03 -2.32
CA GLN A 46 -13.64 1.03 -2.82
C GLN A 46 -13.24 2.06 -1.75
N CYS A 47 -13.98 2.13 -0.64
CA CYS A 47 -13.67 3.01 0.49
C CYS A 47 -12.68 2.39 1.49
N VAL A 48 -12.41 1.09 1.40
CA VAL A 48 -11.57 0.35 2.35
C VAL A 48 -10.19 0.07 1.73
N VAL A 49 -9.15 0.67 2.31
CA VAL A 49 -7.76 0.47 1.92
C VAL A 49 -7.02 -0.27 3.02
N ILE A 50 -6.33 -1.36 2.67
CA ILE A 50 -5.46 -2.07 3.62
C ILE A 50 -4.06 -1.52 3.47
N SER A 51 -3.50 -0.99 4.56
CA SER A 51 -2.08 -0.65 4.62
C SER A 51 -1.34 -1.79 5.30
N ALA A 52 -0.59 -2.57 4.53
CA ALA A 52 0.18 -3.70 5.05
C ALA A 52 1.66 -3.32 5.18
N ASP A 53 2.12 -3.20 6.42
CA ASP A 53 3.55 -3.08 6.72
C ASP A 53 4.15 -4.49 6.77
N ILE A 54 5.08 -4.80 5.87
CA ILE A 54 5.58 -6.16 5.66
C ILE A 54 7.09 -6.20 5.75
N LYS A 55 7.62 -7.23 6.39
CA LYS A 55 9.05 -7.50 6.50
C LYS A 55 9.36 -8.97 6.28
N ARG A 56 10.52 -9.31 5.70
CA ARG A 56 11.03 -10.68 5.70
C ARG A 56 11.57 -11.06 7.08
N VAL A 57 11.06 -12.16 7.65
CA VAL A 57 11.54 -12.77 8.90
C VAL A 57 11.79 -14.25 8.63
N ASN A 58 13.05 -14.69 8.75
CA ASN A 58 13.47 -16.05 8.44
C ASN A 58 13.06 -16.53 7.02
N GLY A 59 13.05 -15.63 6.05
CA GLY A 59 12.68 -15.93 4.66
C GLY A 59 11.17 -15.85 4.37
N GLU A 60 10.33 -15.56 5.35
CA GLU A 60 8.89 -15.44 5.17
C GLU A 60 8.42 -13.98 5.27
N PHE A 61 7.44 -13.59 4.47
CA PHE A 61 6.81 -12.28 4.56
C PHE A 61 5.85 -12.23 5.75
N ARG A 62 6.13 -11.37 6.73
CA ARG A 62 5.34 -11.20 7.95
C ARG A 62 4.73 -9.81 8.04
N VAL A 63 3.52 -9.73 8.59
CA VAL A 63 2.81 -8.46 8.83
C VAL A 63 3.30 -7.84 10.13
N PHE A 64 3.54 -6.54 10.10
CA PHE A 64 3.92 -5.75 11.26
C PHE A 64 2.84 -4.74 11.63
N ALA A 65 2.75 -4.47 12.93
CA ALA A 65 1.85 -3.47 13.50
C ALA A 65 2.63 -2.32 14.14
N LYS A 66 1.89 -1.33 14.63
CA LYS A 66 2.41 -0.15 15.35
C LYS A 66 3.50 0.60 14.57
N GLY A 67 3.32 0.74 13.25
CA GLY A 67 4.26 1.42 12.35
C GLY A 67 5.54 0.61 12.17
N GLY A 68 5.41 -0.67 11.84
CA GLY A 68 6.54 -1.57 11.54
C GLY A 68 7.36 -2.06 12.73
N ARG A 69 6.92 -1.84 13.98
CA ARG A 69 7.73 -2.14 15.18
C ARG A 69 7.42 -3.49 15.83
N GLU A 70 6.24 -4.04 15.58
CA GLU A 70 5.78 -5.26 16.23
C GLU A 70 5.45 -6.31 15.18
N ASP A 71 6.17 -7.43 15.20
CA ASP A 71 5.84 -8.61 14.39
C ASP A 71 4.56 -9.23 14.95
N THR A 72 3.54 -9.35 14.10
CA THR A 72 2.24 -9.91 14.49
C THR A 72 2.23 -11.44 14.46
N GLY A 73 3.24 -12.06 13.83
CA GLY A 73 3.24 -13.49 13.51
C GLY A 73 2.29 -13.86 12.38
N MET A 74 1.61 -12.92 11.73
CA MET A 74 0.75 -13.20 10.57
C MET A 74 1.57 -13.29 9.30
N GLU A 75 1.28 -14.29 8.46
CA GLU A 75 1.83 -14.38 7.11
C GLU A 75 1.15 -13.35 6.20
N ALA A 76 1.97 -12.55 5.50
CA ALA A 76 1.52 -11.34 4.83
C ALA A 76 0.59 -11.59 3.64
N LEU A 77 0.89 -12.57 2.80
CA LEU A 77 0.11 -12.87 1.60
C LEU A 77 -1.28 -13.39 2.00
N SER A 78 -1.34 -14.35 2.92
CA SER A 78 -2.59 -14.89 3.45
C SER A 78 -3.45 -13.80 4.11
N TRP A 79 -2.82 -12.87 4.84
CA TRP A 79 -3.51 -11.73 5.43
C TRP A 79 -4.11 -10.79 4.39
N ILE A 80 -3.31 -10.37 3.40
CA ILE A 80 -3.77 -9.50 2.31
C ILE A 80 -4.94 -10.15 1.57
N LYS A 81 -4.80 -11.44 1.22
CA LYS A 81 -5.88 -12.18 0.56
C LYS A 81 -7.16 -12.18 1.40
N HIS A 82 -7.06 -12.46 2.70
CA HIS A 82 -8.21 -12.46 3.58
C HIS A 82 -8.92 -11.09 3.60
N CYS A 83 -8.17 -9.99 3.66
CA CYS A 83 -8.77 -8.66 3.64
C CYS A 83 -9.47 -8.36 2.31
N VAL A 84 -8.86 -8.72 1.18
CA VAL A 84 -9.46 -8.52 -0.14
C VAL A 84 -10.72 -9.38 -0.30
N ASP A 85 -10.67 -10.66 0.09
CA ASP A 85 -11.84 -11.54 0.09
C ASP A 85 -12.96 -11.02 1.02
N SER A 86 -12.61 -10.21 2.02
CA SER A 86 -13.54 -9.56 2.94
C SER A 86 -14.05 -8.19 2.46
N GLY A 87 -13.64 -7.72 1.28
CA GLY A 87 -14.13 -6.46 0.70
C GLY A 87 -13.17 -5.27 0.80
N ALA A 88 -11.88 -5.49 1.04
CA ALA A 88 -10.90 -4.43 0.82
C ALA A 88 -10.76 -4.12 -0.67
N GLY A 89 -11.00 -2.87 -1.06
CA GLY A 89 -10.97 -2.44 -2.47
C GLY A 89 -9.61 -1.95 -2.97
N GLU A 90 -8.60 -1.82 -2.12
CA GLU A 90 -7.24 -1.41 -2.47
C GLU A 90 -6.24 -1.87 -1.40
N VAL A 91 -5.00 -2.19 -1.81
CA VAL A 91 -3.93 -2.59 -0.89
C VAL A 91 -2.72 -1.70 -1.11
N VAL A 92 -2.24 -1.07 -0.04
CA VAL A 92 -0.94 -0.41 0.02
C VAL A 92 0.05 -1.38 0.65
N VAL A 93 1.01 -1.84 -0.14
CA VAL A 93 2.05 -2.77 0.29
C VAL A 93 3.30 -1.97 0.64
N ASN A 94 3.60 -1.87 1.93
CA ASN A 94 4.77 -1.16 2.42
C ASN A 94 5.86 -2.15 2.84
N SER A 95 6.98 -2.21 2.11
CA SER A 95 8.11 -3.05 2.50
C SER A 95 8.98 -2.31 3.52
N ILE A 96 9.02 -2.83 4.75
CA ILE A 96 9.87 -2.32 5.84
C ILE A 96 11.35 -2.50 5.50
N ASP A 97 11.69 -3.55 4.75
CA ASP A 97 13.09 -3.85 4.39
C ASP A 97 13.67 -2.81 3.42
N THR A 98 12.84 -2.18 2.58
CA THR A 98 13.28 -1.14 1.65
C THR A 98 12.95 0.27 2.12
N ASP A 99 12.07 0.44 3.11
CA ASP A 99 11.65 1.77 3.56
C ASP A 99 12.82 2.62 4.09
N GLY A 100 12.88 3.87 3.64
CA GLY A 100 13.99 4.79 3.94
C GLY A 100 15.34 4.46 3.30
N VAL A 101 15.53 3.28 2.69
CA VAL A 101 16.81 2.85 2.08
C VAL A 101 17.10 3.58 0.77
N LYS A 102 16.06 4.03 0.07
CA LYS A 102 16.14 4.69 -1.25
C LYS A 102 16.82 3.83 -2.34
N GLY A 103 16.78 2.50 -2.20
CA GLY A 103 17.38 1.52 -3.11
C GLY A 103 16.44 0.90 -4.14
N GLY A 104 15.19 1.38 -4.22
CA GLY A 104 14.15 0.83 -5.07
C GLY A 104 13.03 0.12 -4.29
N PHE A 105 11.93 -0.16 -4.99
CA PHE A 105 10.80 -0.89 -4.44
C PHE A 105 11.11 -2.39 -4.28
N ASP A 106 10.38 -3.06 -3.40
CA ASP A 106 10.49 -4.51 -3.19
C ASP A 106 9.74 -5.30 -4.26
N ILE A 107 10.38 -5.49 -5.41
CA ILE A 107 9.75 -6.09 -6.60
C ILE A 107 9.25 -7.52 -6.33
N GLU A 108 10.02 -8.34 -5.61
CA GLU A 108 9.61 -9.72 -5.29
C GLU A 108 8.31 -9.73 -4.48
N LEU A 109 8.25 -8.96 -3.39
CA LEU A 109 7.05 -8.89 -2.56
C LEU A 109 5.85 -8.41 -3.38
N LEU A 110 6.03 -7.36 -4.18
CA LEU A 110 4.96 -6.77 -4.98
C LEU A 110 4.44 -7.74 -6.05
N GLN A 111 5.32 -8.50 -6.71
CA GLN A 111 4.92 -9.55 -7.66
C GLN A 111 4.07 -10.62 -6.97
N ARG A 112 4.48 -11.11 -5.79
CA ARG A 112 3.70 -12.10 -5.03
C ARG A 112 2.31 -11.59 -4.64
N VAL A 113 2.20 -10.32 -4.23
CA VAL A 113 0.89 -9.73 -3.90
C VAL A 113 0.04 -9.57 -5.15
N ARG A 114 0.62 -9.12 -6.26
CA ARG A 114 -0.09 -8.92 -7.54
C ARG A 114 -0.64 -10.22 -8.13
N GLU A 115 0.09 -11.32 -8.00
CA GLU A 115 -0.39 -12.66 -8.39
C GLU A 115 -1.58 -13.12 -7.55
N LEU A 116 -1.69 -12.64 -6.30
CA LEU A 116 -2.65 -13.10 -5.31
C LEU A 116 -4.00 -12.38 -5.38
N VAL A 117 -3.98 -11.06 -5.60
CA VAL A 117 -5.19 -10.22 -5.52
C VAL A 117 -5.43 -9.46 -6.82
N ARG A 118 -6.71 -9.17 -7.09
CA ARG A 118 -7.12 -8.45 -8.32
C ARG A 118 -7.42 -6.96 -8.09
N VAL A 119 -7.64 -6.55 -6.85
CA VAL A 119 -7.82 -5.14 -6.49
C VAL A 119 -6.56 -4.32 -6.76
N PRO A 120 -6.66 -2.99 -6.87
CA PRO A 120 -5.49 -2.13 -7.01
C PRO A 120 -4.43 -2.35 -5.92
N VAL A 121 -3.18 -2.48 -6.33
CA VAL A 121 -2.01 -2.63 -5.45
C VAL A 121 -1.09 -1.42 -5.63
N ILE A 122 -0.81 -0.74 -4.52
CA ILE A 122 0.05 0.43 -4.43
C ILE A 122 1.37 0.00 -3.79
N ALA A 123 2.47 0.18 -4.52
CA ALA A 123 3.81 -0.06 -3.99
C ALA A 123 4.26 1.09 -3.07
N SER A 124 4.76 0.78 -1.89
CA SER A 124 5.31 1.73 -0.92
C SER A 124 6.61 1.19 -0.31
N GLY A 125 7.54 2.10 0.00
CA GLY A 125 8.84 1.78 0.59
C GLY A 125 9.96 1.64 -0.44
N GLY A 126 11.02 2.45 -0.27
CA GLY A 126 12.30 2.30 -0.99
C GLY A 126 12.53 3.15 -2.23
N ALA A 127 11.53 3.87 -2.76
CA ALA A 127 11.75 4.79 -3.88
C ALA A 127 12.74 5.92 -3.54
N GLY A 128 13.86 5.94 -4.26
CA GLY A 128 14.91 6.98 -4.13
C GLY A 128 15.18 7.83 -5.38
N THR A 129 14.74 7.40 -6.56
CA THR A 129 15.08 8.02 -7.85
C THR A 129 13.93 7.82 -8.82
N VAL A 130 13.91 8.59 -9.92
CA VAL A 130 12.94 8.38 -11.02
C VAL A 130 13.08 6.99 -11.62
N GLY A 131 14.31 6.48 -11.74
CA GLY A 131 14.59 5.14 -12.25
C GLY A 131 13.86 4.04 -11.47
N HIS A 132 13.75 4.16 -10.15
CA HIS A 132 13.02 3.19 -9.33
C HIS A 132 11.52 3.09 -9.67
N PHE A 133 10.89 4.19 -10.12
CA PHE A 133 9.51 4.13 -10.60
C PHE A 133 9.42 3.50 -11.99
N VAL A 134 10.35 3.84 -12.89
CA VAL A 134 10.44 3.20 -14.22
C VAL A 134 10.61 1.69 -14.06
N ASP A 135 11.52 1.26 -13.18
CA ASP A 135 11.76 -0.15 -12.85
C ASP A 135 10.51 -0.81 -12.29
N LEU A 136 9.81 -0.18 -11.36
CA LEU A 136 8.56 -0.68 -10.79
C LEU A 136 7.52 -0.99 -11.86
N PHE A 137 7.18 0.00 -12.69
CA PHE A 137 6.13 -0.15 -13.71
C PHE A 137 6.57 -1.01 -14.89
N SER A 138 7.87 -1.11 -15.17
CA SER A 138 8.39 -1.97 -16.24
C SER A 138 8.45 -3.44 -15.82
N GLN A 139 8.84 -3.72 -14.57
CA GLN A 139 8.95 -5.09 -14.05
C GLN A 139 7.60 -5.65 -13.58
N ILE A 140 6.66 -4.78 -13.20
CA ILE A 140 5.30 -5.16 -12.80
C ILE A 140 4.29 -4.29 -13.55
N PRO A 141 4.01 -4.54 -14.84
CA PRO A 141 3.08 -3.72 -15.64
C PRO A 141 1.65 -3.65 -15.08
N GLU A 142 1.26 -4.63 -14.27
CA GLU A 142 -0.05 -4.69 -13.61
C GLU A 142 -0.10 -3.91 -12.27
N ILE A 143 1.01 -3.31 -11.81
CA ILE A 143 1.00 -2.49 -10.58
C ILE A 143 0.26 -1.17 -10.84
N ASP A 144 -0.61 -0.79 -9.91
CA ASP A 144 -1.53 0.33 -10.14
C ASP A 144 -0.92 1.69 -9.78
N ALA A 145 -0.03 1.74 -8.78
CA ALA A 145 0.67 2.96 -8.40
C ALA A 145 1.96 2.71 -7.62
N GLY A 146 2.86 3.70 -7.66
CA GLY A 146 3.99 3.83 -6.76
C GLY A 146 3.81 5.02 -5.82
N LEU A 147 3.96 4.79 -4.52
CA LEU A 147 3.88 5.79 -3.46
C LEU A 147 5.29 6.07 -2.94
N ALA A 148 5.64 7.36 -2.86
CA ALA A 148 6.81 7.83 -2.14
C ALA A 148 6.48 9.12 -1.39
N ALA A 149 7.19 9.37 -0.29
CA ALA A 149 6.97 10.55 0.55
C ALA A 149 8.20 11.47 0.59
N SER A 150 9.33 10.97 1.12
CA SER A 150 10.52 11.79 1.39
C SER A 150 11.12 12.43 0.13
N VAL A 151 11.26 11.68 -0.95
CA VAL A 151 11.82 12.17 -2.22
C VAL A 151 11.03 13.35 -2.82
N PHE A 152 9.71 13.38 -2.62
CA PHE A 152 8.89 14.51 -3.06
C PHE A 152 8.87 15.63 -2.02
N HIS A 153 8.79 15.30 -0.73
CA HIS A 153 8.75 16.29 0.34
C HIS A 153 10.02 17.16 0.39
N PHE A 154 11.18 16.57 0.13
CA PHE A 154 12.46 17.27 0.10
C PHE A 154 12.84 17.81 -1.28
N GLY A 155 11.97 17.67 -2.30
CA GLY A 155 12.24 18.16 -3.66
C GLY A 155 13.39 17.45 -4.37
N GLU A 156 13.72 16.22 -3.96
CA GLU A 156 14.77 15.41 -4.62
C GLU A 156 14.30 14.90 -5.98
N ILE A 157 12.98 14.71 -6.14
CA ILE A 157 12.32 14.36 -7.39
C ILE A 157 11.16 15.32 -7.60
N GLU A 158 11.18 16.05 -8.71
CA GLU A 158 10.02 16.82 -9.14
C GLU A 158 8.97 15.89 -9.76
N ILE A 159 7.69 16.04 -9.36
CA ILE A 159 6.59 15.19 -9.84
C ILE A 159 6.44 15.28 -11.36
N ARG A 160 6.68 16.48 -11.92
CA ARG A 160 6.62 16.69 -13.36
C ARG A 160 7.71 15.89 -14.09
N ASP A 161 8.94 15.95 -13.61
CA ASP A 161 10.08 15.24 -14.20
C ASP A 161 9.87 13.72 -14.14
N LEU A 162 9.38 13.22 -13.00
CA LEU A 162 8.97 11.81 -12.86
C LEU A 162 7.95 11.41 -13.94
N LYS A 163 6.86 12.17 -14.09
CA LYS A 163 5.81 11.85 -15.07
C LYS A 163 6.30 11.95 -16.51
N GLU A 164 7.12 12.94 -16.82
CA GLU A 164 7.70 13.08 -18.16
C GLU A 164 8.61 11.89 -18.48
N GLU A 165 9.39 11.39 -17.51
CA GLU A 165 10.26 10.24 -17.69
C GLU A 165 9.49 8.91 -17.80
N LEU A 166 8.43 8.72 -17.01
CA LEU A 166 7.54 7.57 -17.15
C LEU A 166 6.90 7.54 -18.55
N ARG A 167 6.45 8.70 -19.05
CA ARG A 167 5.91 8.80 -20.42
C ARG A 167 6.96 8.47 -21.47
N ARG A 168 8.23 8.88 -21.31
CA ARG A 168 9.32 8.51 -22.24
C ARG A 168 9.54 7.00 -22.32
N HIS A 169 9.27 6.29 -21.22
CA HIS A 169 9.30 4.83 -21.14
C HIS A 169 7.98 4.15 -21.54
N ASN A 170 7.04 4.88 -22.17
CA ASN A 170 5.72 4.40 -22.57
C ASN A 170 4.83 3.92 -21.42
N ILE A 171 5.07 4.40 -20.20
CA ILE A 171 4.22 4.14 -19.04
C ILE A 171 3.10 5.19 -19.02
N PRO A 172 1.81 4.79 -19.10
CA PRO A 172 0.70 5.74 -19.12
C PRO A 172 0.61 6.52 -17.81
N VAL A 173 0.67 7.84 -17.91
CA VAL A 173 0.55 8.74 -16.75
C VAL A 173 -0.27 9.98 -17.13
N ARG A 174 -0.94 10.57 -16.14
CA ARG A 174 -1.61 11.85 -16.29
C ARG A 174 -0.59 12.99 -16.17
N LEU A 175 -0.37 13.73 -17.26
CA LEU A 175 0.39 14.98 -17.27
C LEU A 175 -0.47 16.18 -16.86
#